data_AF-A0A182M4R9-F1
#
_entry.id   AF-A0A182M4R9-F1
#
_cell.length_a   1.000
_cell.length_b   1.000
_cell.length_c   1.000
_cell.angle_alpha   90.00
_cell.angle_beta   90.00
_cell.angle_gamma   90.00
#
_symmetry.space_group_name_H-M   'P 1'
#
loop_
_entity.id
_entity.type
_entity.pdbx_description
1 polymer ?
#
loop_
_entity_poly.entity_id
_entity_poly.type
_entity_poly.pdbx_seq_one_letter_code
_entity_poly.pdbx_strand_id
1 'polypeptide(L)'
;MDVNECKEHKPCDQTCYNTEGSYYCTCREGFMLQSDRQSCKKIVEANDLATEARDMENDLEVDYDSLDIRLKKLEQMASRDDRQELTKKVQYTMDAISVLKSQVSRLTQRLFPSVDYGNRVH
;
A
#
# COMPACT_ATOMS: atom_id res chain seq x y z
N MET A 1 10.28 -45.89 -46.14
CA MET A 1 11.23 -45.31 -45.19
C MET A 1 10.40 -44.47 -44.23
N ASP A 2 10.54 -44.69 -42.93
CA ASP A 2 9.77 -44.01 -41.88
C ASP A 2 10.32 -42.60 -41.64
N VAL A 3 9.44 -41.62 -41.40
CA VAL A 3 9.82 -40.23 -41.09
C VAL A 3 9.90 -40.10 -39.58
N ASN A 4 10.92 -39.40 -39.07
CA ASN A 4 11.02 -39.19 -37.63
C ASN A 4 10.35 -37.89 -37.20
N GLU A 5 9.06 -37.93 -36.88
CA GLU A 5 8.30 -36.72 -36.53
C GLU A 5 8.84 -36.05 -35.27
N CYS A 6 9.43 -36.83 -34.34
CA CYS A 6 10.06 -36.30 -33.13
C CYS A 6 11.27 -35.41 -33.42
N LYS A 7 11.97 -35.62 -34.54
CA LYS A 7 13.12 -34.79 -34.94
C LYS A 7 12.71 -33.63 -35.84
N GLU A 8 11.75 -33.86 -36.74
CA GLU A 8 11.39 -32.91 -37.77
C GLU A 8 10.35 -31.89 -37.31
N HIS A 9 9.31 -32.34 -36.60
CA HIS A 9 8.16 -31.50 -36.23
C HIS A 9 8.04 -31.23 -34.74
N LYS A 10 8.65 -32.07 -33.89
CA LYS A 10 8.57 -32.00 -32.42
C LYS A 10 7.11 -31.84 -31.94
N PRO A 11 6.23 -32.79 -32.27
CA PRO A 11 4.79 -32.66 -32.04
C PRO A 11 4.38 -32.71 -30.57
N CYS A 12 5.24 -33.18 -29.67
CA CYS A 12 4.91 -33.37 -28.26
C CYS A 12 5.40 -32.22 -27.39
N ASP A 13 4.60 -31.82 -26.40
CA ASP A 13 5.00 -30.81 -25.41
C ASP A 13 6.23 -31.26 -24.59
N GLN A 14 6.33 -32.55 -24.27
CA GLN A 14 7.35 -33.08 -23.37
C GLN A 14 8.19 -34.18 -24.00
N THR A 15 7.75 -35.44 -23.93
CA THR A 15 8.53 -36.59 -24.39
C THR A 15 7.89 -37.18 -25.63
N CYS A 16 8.66 -37.29 -26.72
CA CYS A 16 8.22 -37.86 -28.00
C CYS A 16 8.92 -39.18 -28.28
N TYR A 17 8.15 -40.17 -28.74
CA TYR A 17 8.64 -41.46 -29.19
C TYR A 17 8.23 -41.71 -30.63
N ASN A 18 9.23 -41.93 -31.49
CA ASN A 18 9.03 -42.30 -32.88
C ASN A 18 8.71 -43.79 -32.97
N THR A 19 7.74 -44.16 -33.79
CA THR A 19 7.38 -45.55 -34.11
C THR A 19 7.29 -45.72 -35.61
N GLU A 20 7.34 -46.95 -36.11
CA GLU A 20 7.22 -47.16 -37.56
C GLU A 20 5.81 -46.78 -38.04
N GLY A 21 5.71 -45.71 -38.84
CA GLY A 21 4.48 -45.18 -39.42
C GLY A 21 3.71 -44.20 -38.52
N SER A 22 4.23 -43.83 -37.34
CA SER A 22 3.56 -42.89 -36.41
C SER A 22 4.52 -42.42 -35.30
N TYR A 23 4.03 -41.57 -34.40
CA TYR A 23 4.66 -41.28 -33.13
C TYR A 23 3.65 -41.35 -31.99
N TYR A 24 4.15 -41.33 -30.74
CA TYR A 24 3.32 -41.08 -29.57
C TYR A 24 4.04 -40.18 -28.56
N CYS A 25 3.25 -39.40 -27.83
CA CYS A 25 3.72 -38.50 -26.79
C CYS A 25 3.49 -39.10 -25.41
N THR A 26 4.39 -38.78 -24.48
CA THR A 26 4.19 -39.05 -23.05
C THR A 26 4.57 -37.82 -22.24
N CYS A 27 4.03 -37.76 -21.02
CA CYS A 27 4.32 -36.70 -20.08
C CYS A 27 5.25 -37.20 -18.98
N ARG A 28 6.05 -36.28 -18.43
CA ARG A 28 6.88 -36.50 -17.25
C ARG A 28 6.01 -36.68 -16.02
N GLU A 29 6.62 -37.20 -14.96
CA GLU A 29 5.96 -37.35 -13.66
C GLU A 29 5.31 -36.03 -13.20
N GLY A 30 4.08 -36.13 -12.68
CA GLY A 30 3.27 -34.96 -12.31
C GLY A 30 2.54 -34.27 -13.48
N PHE A 31 2.50 -34.88 -14.68
CA PHE A 31 1.76 -34.36 -15.84
C PHE A 31 0.92 -35.45 -16.49
N MET A 32 -0.23 -35.07 -17.07
CA MET A 32 -1.19 -35.93 -17.75
C MET A 32 -1.35 -35.52 -19.21
N LEU A 33 -1.27 -36.51 -20.11
CA LEU A 33 -1.47 -36.31 -21.55
C LEU A 33 -2.92 -35.91 -21.83
N GLN A 34 -3.10 -34.85 -22.61
CA GLN A 34 -4.41 -34.33 -22.98
C GLN A 34 -5.03 -35.10 -24.16
N SER A 35 -6.30 -34.81 -24.46
CA SER A 35 -7.07 -35.50 -25.51
C SER A 35 -6.52 -35.32 -26.92
N ASP A 36 -5.74 -34.27 -27.17
CA ASP A 36 -5.01 -34.03 -28.43
C ASP A 36 -3.81 -34.98 -28.63
N ARG A 37 -3.47 -35.77 -27.60
CA ARG A 37 -2.34 -36.71 -27.54
C ARG A 37 -0.97 -36.06 -27.73
N GLN A 38 -0.88 -34.74 -27.58
CA GLN A 38 0.33 -33.96 -27.79
C GLN A 38 0.69 -33.10 -26.58
N SER A 39 -0.32 -32.49 -25.96
CA SER A 39 -0.13 -31.57 -24.85
C SER A 39 -0.13 -32.26 -23.48
N CYS A 40 0.67 -31.71 -22.56
CA CYS A 40 0.82 -32.23 -21.20
C CYS A 40 0.33 -31.19 -20.18
N LYS A 41 -0.70 -31.54 -19.41
CA LYS A 41 -1.22 -30.69 -18.34
C LYS A 41 -0.68 -31.15 -17.00
N LYS A 42 -0.19 -30.23 -16.17
CA LYS A 42 0.25 -30.54 -14.81
C LYS A 42 -0.90 -31.18 -14.03
N ILE A 43 -0.63 -32.32 -13.40
CA ILE A 43 -1.53 -32.92 -12.41
C ILE A 43 -1.42 -32.02 -11.20
N VAL A 44 -2.45 -31.22 -10.98
CA VAL A 44 -2.55 -30.39 -9.79
C VAL A 44 -3.02 -31.32 -8.68
N GLU A 45 -2.16 -31.60 -7.71
CA GLU A 45 -2.55 -32.31 -6.50
C GLU A 45 -3.69 -31.53 -5.85
N ALA A 46 -4.66 -32.20 -5.21
CA ALA A 46 -5.80 -31.51 -4.58
C ALA A 46 -5.38 -30.46 -3.53
N ASN A 47 -4.13 -30.54 -3.03
CA ASN A 47 -3.52 -29.53 -2.17
C ASN A 47 -2.97 -28.29 -2.93
N ASP A 48 -2.61 -28.41 -4.21
CA ASP A 48 -2.18 -27.27 -5.04
C ASP A 48 -3.39 -26.47 -5.56
N LEU A 49 -4.52 -27.14 -5.87
CA LEU A 49 -5.79 -26.46 -6.16
C LEU A 49 -6.33 -25.70 -4.94
N ALA A 50 -6.11 -26.23 -3.73
CA ALA A 50 -6.39 -25.50 -2.51
C ALA A 50 -5.44 -24.31 -2.31
N THR A 51 -4.22 -24.33 -2.86
CA THR A 51 -3.27 -23.22 -2.73
C THR A 51 -3.58 -22.11 -3.73
N GLU A 52 -3.89 -22.43 -4.99
CA GLU A 52 -4.35 -21.46 -5.99
C GLU A 52 -5.76 -20.93 -5.69
N ALA A 53 -6.65 -21.74 -5.11
CA ALA A 53 -7.93 -21.26 -4.58
C ALA A 53 -7.75 -20.38 -3.35
N ARG A 54 -6.72 -20.59 -2.52
CA ARG A 54 -6.40 -19.70 -1.39
C ARG A 54 -5.72 -18.40 -1.82
N ASP A 55 -5.15 -18.36 -3.03
CA ASP A 55 -4.65 -17.13 -3.65
C ASP A 55 -5.74 -16.34 -4.40
N MET A 56 -6.93 -16.93 -4.63
CA MET A 56 -8.10 -16.25 -5.23
C MET A 56 -9.29 -16.09 -4.28
N GLU A 57 -9.36 -16.87 -3.18
CA GLU A 57 -10.27 -16.64 -2.04
C GLU A 57 -9.76 -15.55 -1.08
N ASN A 58 -8.77 -14.77 -1.51
CA ASN A 58 -8.45 -13.47 -0.92
C ASN A 58 -9.02 -12.27 -1.70
N ASP A 59 -9.79 -12.47 -2.78
CA ASP A 59 -10.53 -11.37 -3.45
C ASP A 59 -11.93 -11.12 -2.85
N LEU A 60 -12.25 -11.80 -1.74
CA LEU A 60 -13.27 -11.35 -0.77
C LEU A 60 -12.67 -11.20 0.64
N GLU A 61 -11.41 -10.79 0.75
CA GLU A 61 -11.00 -10.01 1.93
C GLU A 61 -11.79 -8.70 1.89
N VAL A 62 -12.94 -8.65 2.57
CA VAL A 62 -13.33 -7.38 3.17
C VAL A 62 -12.28 -7.13 4.23
N ASP A 63 -11.18 -6.50 3.81
CA ASP A 63 -10.04 -6.12 4.62
C ASP A 63 -10.55 -5.22 5.76
N TYR A 64 -10.90 -5.84 6.88
CA TYR A 64 -11.31 -5.14 8.09
C TYR A 64 -10.14 -4.29 8.64
N ASP A 65 -8.89 -4.63 8.31
CA ASP A 65 -7.74 -3.77 8.61
C ASP A 65 -7.77 -2.52 7.73
N SER A 66 -8.19 -2.57 6.46
CA SER A 66 -8.42 -1.38 5.63
C SER A 66 -9.57 -0.51 6.16
N LEU A 67 -10.68 -1.09 6.66
CA LEU A 67 -11.75 -0.27 7.23
C LEU A 67 -11.34 0.37 8.55
N ASP A 68 -10.61 -0.34 9.42
CA ASP A 68 -10.08 0.20 10.67
C ASP A 68 -8.98 1.26 10.42
N ILE A 69 -8.13 1.05 9.42
CA ILE A 69 -7.15 2.06 8.95
C ILE A 69 -7.87 3.27 8.36
N ARG A 70 -8.92 3.07 7.55
CA ARG A 70 -9.73 4.16 6.99
C ARG A 70 -10.49 4.90 8.08
N LEU A 71 -11.01 4.19 9.08
CA LEU A 71 -11.68 4.78 10.25
C LEU A 71 -10.69 5.59 11.07
N LYS A 72 -9.53 5.03 11.43
CA LYS A 72 -8.42 5.75 12.09
C LYS A 72 -7.98 6.97 11.27
N LYS A 73 -7.91 6.86 9.95
CA LYS A 73 -7.56 7.96 9.05
C LYS A 73 -8.65 9.03 9.03
N LEU A 74 -9.93 8.65 9.00
CA LEU A 74 -11.07 9.58 9.07
C LEU A 74 -11.16 10.27 10.43
N GLU A 75 -10.95 9.55 11.53
CA GLU A 75 -10.87 10.09 12.89
C GLU A 75 -9.68 11.07 13.03
N GLN A 76 -8.52 10.70 12.47
CA GLN A 76 -7.36 11.60 12.41
C GLN A 76 -7.63 12.82 11.53
N MET A 77 -8.32 12.69 10.40
CA MET A 77 -8.68 13.81 9.53
C MET A 77 -9.69 14.74 10.21
N ALA A 78 -10.73 14.20 10.84
CA ALA A 78 -11.70 14.97 11.62
C ALA A 78 -11.03 15.71 12.79
N SER A 79 -10.15 15.03 13.53
CA SER A 79 -9.37 15.66 14.59
C SER A 79 -8.35 16.69 14.08
N ARG A 80 -7.79 16.48 12.88
CA ARG A 80 -6.80 17.39 12.28
C ARG A 80 -7.43 18.71 11.87
N ASP A 81 -8.61 18.71 11.27
CA ASP A 81 -9.27 19.94 10.84
C ASP A 81 -9.66 20.81 12.05
N ASP A 82 -10.29 20.20 13.06
CA ASP A 82 -10.61 20.88 14.33
C ASP A 82 -9.35 21.41 15.03
N ARG A 83 -8.28 20.60 15.06
CA ARG A 83 -7.00 20.99 15.68
C ARG A 83 -6.31 22.12 14.91
N GLN A 84 -6.37 22.13 13.58
CA GLN A 84 -5.82 23.21 12.76
C GLN A 84 -6.60 24.50 12.95
N GLU A 85 -7.93 24.44 12.99
CA GLU A 85 -8.76 25.61 13.24
C GLU A 85 -8.52 26.17 14.65
N LEU A 86 -8.45 25.29 15.65
CA LEU A 86 -8.11 25.68 17.02
C LEU A 86 -6.72 26.32 17.11
N THR A 87 -5.72 25.76 16.40
CA THR A 87 -4.37 26.32 16.37
C THR A 87 -4.36 27.72 15.76
N LYS A 88 -5.12 27.96 14.69
CA LYS A 88 -5.27 29.30 14.10
C LYS A 88 -5.92 30.28 15.05
N LYS A 89 -6.99 29.87 15.75
CA LYS A 89 -7.67 30.70 16.76
C LYS A 89 -6.71 31.03 17.91
N VAL A 90 -5.97 30.05 18.42
CA VAL A 90 -4.96 30.25 19.46
C VAL A 90 -3.90 31.25 18.98
N GLN A 91 -3.36 31.09 17.77
CA GLN A 91 -2.37 32.02 17.24
C GLN A 91 -2.92 33.45 17.14
N TYR A 92 -4.12 33.62 16.59
CA TYR A 92 -4.78 34.93 16.51
C TYR A 92 -4.95 35.58 17.89
N THR A 93 -5.34 34.79 18.90
CA THR A 93 -5.45 35.29 20.28
C THR A 93 -4.09 35.66 20.87
N MET A 94 -3.03 34.88 20.60
CA MET A 94 -1.68 35.19 21.07
C MET A 94 -1.17 36.50 20.46
N ASP A 95 -1.44 36.73 19.17
CA ASP A 95 -1.08 37.97 18.48
C ASP A 95 -1.85 39.17 19.06
N ALA A 96 -3.15 39.02 19.28
CA ALA A 96 -3.97 40.04 19.94
C ALA A 96 -3.45 40.35 21.35
N ILE A 97 -3.09 39.34 22.14
CA ILE A 97 -2.48 39.51 23.47
C ILE A 97 -1.16 40.26 23.36
N SER A 98 -0.32 39.98 22.36
CA SER A 98 0.94 40.70 22.15
C SER A 98 0.71 42.19 21.88
N VAL A 99 -0.28 42.51 21.04
CA VAL A 99 -0.69 43.89 20.77
C VAL A 99 -1.19 44.57 22.04
N LEU A 100 -2.09 43.92 22.78
CA LEU A 100 -2.62 44.46 24.04
C LEU A 100 -1.51 44.69 25.06
N LYS A 101 -0.58 43.75 25.22
CA LYS A 101 0.60 43.92 26.09
C LYS A 101 1.40 45.16 25.68
N SER A 102 1.65 45.35 24.39
CA SER A 102 2.36 46.53 23.89
C SER A 102 1.60 47.84 24.15
N GLN A 103 0.29 47.83 24.02
CA GLN A 103 -0.55 49.00 24.33
C GLN A 103 -0.54 49.31 25.82
N VAL A 104 -0.69 48.30 26.68
CA VAL A 104 -0.59 48.45 28.13
C VAL A 104 0.77 49.02 28.53
N SER A 105 1.88 48.47 28.01
CA SER A 105 3.23 49.01 28.30
C SER A 105 3.35 50.50 27.95
N ARG A 106 2.81 50.91 26.79
CA ARG A 106 2.83 52.31 26.36
C ARG A 106 1.96 53.21 27.25
N LEU A 107 0.79 52.73 27.67
CA LEU A 107 -0.07 53.46 28.59
C LEU A 107 0.56 53.60 29.97
N THR A 108 1.15 52.52 30.50
CA THR A 108 1.87 52.51 31.77
C THR A 108 3.01 53.51 31.77
N GLN A 109 3.83 53.57 30.71
CA GLN A 109 4.91 54.56 30.57
C GLN A 109 4.40 56.01 30.56
N ARG A 110 3.20 56.26 30.03
CA ARG A 110 2.60 57.61 30.01
C ARG A 110 2.02 58.02 31.36
N LEU A 111 1.34 57.09 32.03
CA LEU A 111 0.71 57.34 33.33
C LEU A 111 1.74 57.38 34.47
N PHE A 112 2.82 56.61 34.34
CA PHE A 112 3.92 56.53 35.29
C PHE A 112 5.25 56.73 34.55
N PRO A 113 5.58 57.97 34.15
CA PRO A 113 6.88 58.26 33.58
C PRO A 113 7.96 57.96 34.62
N SER A 114 9.02 57.28 34.22
CA SER A 114 10.19 57.10 35.08
C SER A 114 10.67 58.48 35.54
N VAL A 115 10.63 58.75 36.85
CA VAL A 115 11.27 59.94 37.40
C VAL A 115 12.77 59.70 37.33
N ASP A 116 13.44 60.38 36.41
CA ASP A 116 14.90 60.42 36.35
C ASP A 116 15.40 61.16 37.59
N TYR A 117 15.80 60.40 38.62
CA TYR A 117 16.65 60.92 39.69
C TYR A 117 18.05 61.09 39.09
N GLY A 118 18.19 62.07 38.19
CA GLY A 118 19.47 62.48 37.65
C GLY A 118 20.42 62.74 38.82
N ASN A 119 21.58 62.09 38.77
CA ASN A 119 22.69 62.28 39.70
C ASN A 119 22.89 63.77 40.04
N ARG A 120 22.37 64.21 41.20
CA ARG A 120 22.94 65.39 41.88
C ARG A 120 24.15 64.90 42.64
N VAL A 121 25.29 64.92 41.95
CA VAL A 121 26.60 64.91 42.60
C VAL A 121 26.74 66.27 43.27
N HIS A 122 26.64 66.28 44.59
CA HIS A 122 27.02 67.41 45.44
C HIS A 122 28.54 67.47 45.59
#